data_AF-A0A520PXV9-F1
#
_entry.id   AF-A0A520PXV9-F1
#
_cell.length_a   1.000
_cell.length_b   1.000
_cell.length_c   1.000
_cell.angle_alpha   90.00
_cell.angle_beta   90.00
_cell.angle_gamma   90.00
#
_symmetry.space_group_name_H-M   'P 1'
#
loop_
_entity.id
_entity.type
_entity.pdbx_description
1 polymer ?
#
loop_
_entity_poly.entity_id
_entity_poly.type
_entity_poly.pdbx_seq_one_letter_code
_entity_poly.pdbx_strand_id
1 'polypeptide(L)'
;MAESDNPFERYDLDPMQGPKAITERLRELAEAAPDEETRKQVRAAWEALTMHPQDRLRAALQAHPDSHGLASAPPPPPAITRPDQHAIELTDLVLRPSLVATLGLEARALAPLPDVPPEDDPMLR
;
A
#
# COMPACT_ATOMS: atom_id res chain seq x y z
N MET A 1 -2.20 -24.35 -13.31
CA MET A 1 -2.12 -22.90 -13.54
C MET A 1 -3.01 -22.29 -12.49
N ALA A 2 -2.47 -21.46 -11.58
CA ALA A 2 -3.30 -20.83 -10.56
C ALA A 2 -4.27 -19.90 -11.28
N GLU A 3 -5.56 -20.16 -11.13
CA GLU A 3 -6.60 -19.27 -11.61
C GLU A 3 -6.56 -18.03 -10.71
N SER A 4 -5.87 -16.99 -11.16
CA SER A 4 -5.82 -15.72 -10.45
C SER A 4 -7.23 -15.13 -10.40
N ASP A 5 -7.71 -14.82 -9.20
CA ASP A 5 -9.01 -14.15 -8.99
C ASP A 5 -9.00 -12.72 -9.57
N ASN A 6 -7.81 -12.16 -9.77
CA ASN A 6 -7.63 -10.83 -10.33
C ASN A 6 -7.86 -10.80 -11.85
N PRO A 7 -8.79 -9.98 -12.36
CA PRO A 7 -9.06 -9.88 -13.80
C PRO A 7 -7.86 -9.36 -14.61
N PHE A 8 -6.94 -8.60 -14.03
CA PHE A 8 -5.72 -8.16 -14.74
C PHE A 8 -4.81 -9.33 -15.07
N GLU A 9 -4.61 -10.25 -14.13
CA GLU A 9 -3.76 -11.42 -14.34
C GLU A 9 -4.45 -12.47 -15.21
N ARG A 10 -5.75 -12.73 -14.98
CA ARG A 10 -6.51 -13.73 -15.74
C ARG A 10 -6.53 -13.44 -17.24
N TYR A 11 -6.60 -12.17 -17.62
CA TYR A 11 -6.72 -11.74 -19.03
C TYR A 11 -5.45 -11.08 -19.57
N ASP A 12 -4.33 -11.15 -18.84
CA ASP A 12 -3.04 -10.57 -19.23
C ASP A 12 -3.15 -9.07 -19.58
N LEU A 13 -3.89 -8.33 -18.75
CA LEU A 13 -4.12 -6.89 -18.92
C LEU A 13 -3.15 -6.08 -18.08
N ASP A 14 -2.63 -5.00 -18.66
CA ASP A 14 -1.77 -4.04 -17.96
C ASP A 14 -2.61 -3.10 -17.06
N PRO A 15 -2.38 -3.08 -15.73
CA PRO A 15 -3.09 -2.21 -14.79
C PRO A 15 -2.88 -0.71 -15.03
N MET A 16 -1.81 -0.32 -15.72
CA MET A 16 -1.52 1.07 -16.06
C MET A 16 -2.34 1.57 -17.25
N GLN A 17 -3.05 0.69 -17.96
CA GLN A 17 -3.84 1.07 -19.12
C GLN A 17 -5.16 1.76 -18.77
N GLY A 18 -5.56 2.68 -19.64
CA GLY A 18 -6.84 3.38 -19.53
C GLY A 18 -8.04 2.50 -19.91
N PRO A 19 -9.28 2.93 -19.57
CA PRO A 19 -10.50 2.16 -19.82
C PRO A 19 -10.71 1.79 -21.30
N LYS A 20 -10.26 2.65 -22.22
CA LYS A 20 -10.37 2.42 -23.67
C LYS A 20 -9.54 1.22 -24.12
N ALA A 21 -8.27 1.15 -23.73
CA ALA A 21 -7.37 0.07 -24.09
C ALA A 21 -7.82 -1.27 -23.45
N ILE A 22 -8.27 -1.23 -22.19
CA ILE A 22 -8.88 -2.38 -21.51
C ILE A 22 -10.11 -2.89 -22.27
N THR A 23 -10.97 -1.99 -22.76
CA THR A 23 -12.16 -2.36 -23.54
C THR A 23 -11.80 -3.00 -24.87
N GLU A 24 -10.81 -2.50 -25.59
CA GLU A 24 -10.36 -3.09 -26.84
C GLU A 24 -9.82 -4.51 -26.62
N ARG A 25 -8.99 -4.71 -25.59
CA ARG A 25 -8.46 -6.04 -25.23
C ARG A 25 -9.54 -7.03 -24.82
N LEU A 26 -10.47 -6.61 -23.97
CA LEU A 26 -11.57 -7.49 -23.54
C LEU A 26 -12.56 -7.78 -24.67
N ARG A 27 -12.73 -6.86 -25.65
CA ARG A 27 -13.48 -7.15 -26.88
C ARG A 27 -12.81 -8.25 -27.69
N GLU A 28 -11.50 -8.14 -27.95
CA GLU A 28 -10.73 -9.16 -28.67
C GLU A 28 -10.88 -10.55 -28.01
N LEU A 29 -10.78 -10.60 -26.68
CA LEU A 29 -10.96 -11.83 -25.91
C LEU A 29 -12.40 -12.37 -25.97
N ALA A 30 -13.41 -11.50 -25.94
CA ALA A 30 -14.80 -11.91 -26.09
C ALA A 30 -15.09 -12.47 -27.49
N GLU A 31 -14.48 -11.92 -28.54
CA GLU A 31 -14.63 -12.41 -29.91
C GLU A 31 -13.89 -13.74 -30.14
N ALA A 32 -12.74 -13.93 -29.48
CA ALA A 32 -11.97 -15.17 -29.54
C ALA A 32 -12.51 -16.28 -28.62
N ALA A 33 -13.46 -15.98 -27.74
CA ALA A 33 -13.95 -16.92 -26.73
C ALA A 33 -14.77 -18.07 -27.35
N PRO A 34 -14.44 -19.33 -27.04
CA PRO A 34 -15.03 -20.50 -27.70
C PRO A 34 -16.47 -20.81 -27.25
N ASP A 35 -16.87 -20.34 -26.07
CA ASP A 35 -18.14 -20.66 -25.45
C ASP A 35 -18.83 -19.42 -24.82
N GLU A 36 -20.13 -19.55 -24.58
CA GLU A 36 -20.95 -18.48 -24.01
C GLU A 36 -20.55 -18.13 -22.57
N GLU A 37 -20.06 -19.10 -21.81
CA GLU A 37 -19.71 -18.91 -20.40
C GLU A 37 -18.44 -18.07 -20.27
N THR A 38 -17.42 -18.37 -21.08
CA THR A 38 -16.21 -17.56 -21.21
C THR A 38 -16.55 -16.13 -21.66
N ARG A 39 -17.48 -15.94 -22.61
CA ARG A 39 -17.94 -14.60 -23.01
C ARG A 39 -18.61 -13.83 -21.87
N LYS A 40 -19.40 -14.50 -21.03
CA LYS A 40 -20.00 -13.88 -19.83
C LYS A 40 -18.94 -13.48 -18.82
N GLN A 41 -17.93 -14.32 -18.59
CA GLN A 41 -16.82 -14.01 -17.68
C GLN A 41 -16.01 -12.80 -18.15
N VAL A 42 -15.72 -12.73 -19.45
CA VAL A 42 -15.02 -11.58 -20.05
C VAL A 42 -15.88 -10.31 -19.93
N ARG A 43 -17.20 -10.41 -20.15
CA ARG A 43 -18.13 -9.27 -19.96
C ARG A 43 -18.19 -8.80 -18.52
N ALA A 44 -18.25 -9.72 -17.54
CA ALA A 44 -18.26 -9.38 -16.13
C ALA A 44 -16.96 -8.67 -15.71
N ALA A 45 -15.81 -9.13 -16.21
CA ALA A 45 -14.53 -8.47 -15.97
C ALA A 45 -14.47 -7.08 -16.63
N TRP A 46 -15.01 -6.93 -17.84
CA TRP A 46 -15.13 -5.62 -18.49
C TRP A 46 -15.97 -4.64 -17.66
N GLU A 47 -17.12 -5.08 -17.15
CA GLU A 47 -17.98 -4.25 -16.32
C GLU A 47 -17.26 -3.83 -15.03
N ALA A 48 -16.64 -4.78 -14.32
CA ALA A 48 -15.87 -4.51 -13.11
C ALA A 48 -14.72 -3.51 -13.33
N LEU A 49 -14.00 -3.62 -14.46
CA LEU A 49 -12.82 -2.80 -14.75
C LEU A 49 -13.14 -1.45 -15.40
N THR A 50 -14.29 -1.29 -16.06
CA THR A 50 -14.60 -0.06 -16.82
C THR A 50 -15.73 0.77 -16.22
N MET A 51 -16.68 0.16 -15.52
CA MET A 51 -17.82 0.85 -14.89
C MET A 51 -17.57 1.21 -13.43
N HIS A 52 -16.61 0.54 -12.76
CA HIS A 52 -16.34 0.72 -11.34
C HIS A 52 -14.88 1.17 -11.08
N PRO A 53 -14.58 2.48 -11.10
CA PRO A 53 -13.21 2.99 -11.00
C PRO A 53 -12.46 2.58 -9.73
N GLN A 54 -13.18 2.45 -8.60
CA GLN A 54 -12.61 2.03 -7.32
C GLN A 54 -12.22 0.55 -7.33
N ASP A 55 -13.06 -0.30 -7.92
CA ASP A 55 -12.79 -1.74 -8.00
C ASP A 55 -11.64 -2.02 -8.97
N ARG A 56 -11.57 -1.27 -10.07
CA ARG A 56 -10.40 -1.25 -10.96
C ARG A 56 -9.12 -0.90 -10.20
N LEU A 57 -9.14 0.15 -9.38
CA LEU A 57 -7.95 0.55 -8.60
C LEU A 57 -7.56 -0.55 -7.60
N ARG A 58 -8.53 -1.14 -6.90
CA ARG A 58 -8.28 -2.23 -5.96
C ARG A 58 -7.65 -3.44 -6.66
N ALA A 59 -8.22 -3.85 -7.79
CA ALA A 59 -7.67 -4.93 -8.60
C ALA A 59 -6.28 -4.60 -9.17
N ALA A 60 -6.05 -3.36 -9.60
CA ALA A 60 -4.74 -2.93 -10.11
C ALA A 60 -3.66 -2.97 -9.02
N LEU A 61 -3.97 -2.57 -7.79
CA LEU A 61 -3.04 -2.64 -6.66
C LEU A 61 -2.73 -4.06 -6.22
N GLN A 62 -3.65 -5.00 -6.48
CA GLN A 62 -3.48 -6.42 -6.18
C GLN A 62 -2.86 -7.19 -7.36
N ALA A 63 -2.66 -6.55 -8.51
CA ALA A 63 -2.02 -7.19 -9.65
C ALA A 63 -0.51 -7.27 -9.40
N HIS A 64 0.09 -8.44 -9.58
CA HIS A 64 1.52 -8.62 -9.41
C HIS A 64 2.24 -8.27 -10.72
N PRO A 65 3.10 -7.23 -10.75
CA PRO A 65 3.80 -6.82 -11.98
C PRO A 65 4.78 -7.88 -12.50
N ASP A 66 5.24 -8.79 -11.64
CA ASP A 66 6.18 -9.87 -12.01
C ASP A 66 5.52 -11.05 -12.74
N SER A 67 4.19 -11.11 -12.82
CA SER A 67 3.47 -12.19 -13.52
C SER A 67 3.71 -12.18 -15.04
N HIS A 68 4.21 -11.07 -15.60
CA HIS A 68 4.34 -10.83 -17.05
C HIS A 68 5.77 -11.02 -17.63
N GLY A 69 6.66 -11.72 -16.92
CA GLY A 69 7.85 -12.32 -17.54
C GLY A 69 9.08 -11.44 -17.78
N LEU A 70 9.15 -10.21 -17.25
CA LEU A 70 10.39 -9.42 -17.23
C LEU A 70 11.17 -9.68 -15.94
N ALA A 71 11.80 -10.84 -15.88
CA ALA A 71 12.64 -11.26 -14.77
C ALA A 71 13.90 -10.38 -14.64
N SER A 72 13.83 -9.44 -13.71
CA SER A 72 14.92 -9.19 -12.77
C SER A 72 14.27 -8.74 -11.48
N ALA A 73 13.97 -9.72 -10.63
CA ALA A 73 13.52 -9.44 -9.28
C ALA A 73 14.48 -8.40 -8.68
N PRO A 74 13.99 -7.26 -8.18
CA PRO A 74 14.86 -6.30 -7.52
C PRO A 74 15.61 -7.03 -6.41
N PRO A 75 16.90 -6.71 -6.17
CA PRO A 75 17.63 -7.34 -5.10
C PRO A 75 16.82 -7.21 -3.81
N PRO A 76 16.76 -8.27 -2.98
CA PRO A 76 16.00 -8.22 -1.74
C PRO A 76 16.49 -6.99 -0.95
N PRO A 77 15.56 -6.20 -0.37
CA PRO A 77 15.96 -5.08 0.47
C PRO A 77 16.90 -5.62 1.56
N PRO A 78 17.94 -4.85 1.96
CA PRO A 78 18.81 -5.27 3.04
C PRO A 78 17.94 -5.62 4.24
N ALA A 79 18.27 -6.73 4.91
CA ALA A 79 17.57 -7.13 6.13
C ALA A 79 17.66 -5.96 7.13
N ILE A 80 16.55 -5.24 7.31
CA ILE A 80 16.43 -4.26 8.36
C ILE A 80 16.38 -5.09 9.65
N THR A 81 17.51 -5.18 10.34
CA THR A 81 17.53 -5.68 11.72
C THR A 81 16.57 -4.78 12.48
N ARG A 82 15.40 -5.32 12.85
CA ARG A 82 14.49 -4.62 13.73
C ARG A 82 15.28 -4.35 15.01
N PRO A 83 15.55 -3.09 15.38
CA PRO A 83 16.22 -2.81 16.63
C PRO A 83 15.42 -3.47 17.76
N ASP A 84 16.10 -4.01 18.76
CA ASP A 84 15.43 -4.46 19.97
C ASP A 84 14.62 -3.28 20.51
N GLN A 85 13.30 -3.46 20.60
CA GLN A 85 12.37 -2.39 20.99
C GLN A 85 12.65 -1.91 22.43
N HIS A 86 13.37 -2.72 23.21
CA HIS A 86 13.78 -2.41 24.58
C HIS A 86 15.10 -1.65 24.66
N ALA A 87 15.78 -1.41 23.53
CA ALA A 87 17.04 -0.67 23.48
C ALA A 87 16.86 0.80 23.07
N ILE A 88 15.63 1.25 22.79
CA ILE A 88 15.34 2.63 22.40
C ILE A 88 14.88 3.39 23.64
N GLU A 89 15.71 4.29 24.15
CA GLU A 89 15.35 5.18 25.25
C GLU A 89 14.60 6.41 24.73
N LEU A 90 13.84 7.08 25.60
CA LEU A 90 13.12 8.33 25.24
C LEU A 90 14.06 9.41 24.69
N THR A 91 15.31 9.41 25.14
CA THR A 91 16.38 10.31 24.67
C THR A 91 16.88 10.03 23.26
N ASP A 92 16.65 8.82 22.73
CA ASP A 92 17.04 8.44 21.36
C ASP A 92 16.02 8.90 20.31
N LEU A 93 14.84 9.37 20.75
CA LEU A 93 13.78 9.82 19.88
C LEU A 93 13.99 11.26 19.43
N VAL A 94 14.07 11.46 18.11
CA VAL A 94 14.09 12.81 17.53
C VAL A 94 12.67 13.37 17.48
N LEU A 95 12.45 14.51 18.14
CA LEU A 95 11.17 15.22 18.09
C LEU A 95 10.90 15.80 16.70
N ARG A 96 9.68 15.61 16.20
CA ARG A 96 9.25 16.23 14.93
C ARG A 96 9.14 17.75 15.10
N PRO A 97 9.49 18.56 14.08
CA PRO A 97 9.43 20.03 14.16
C PRO A 97 8.05 20.58 14.56
N SER A 98 6.97 19.93 14.15
CA SER A 98 5.60 20.33 14.54
C SER A 98 5.36 20.17 16.04
N LEU A 99 5.90 19.11 16.67
CA LEU A 99 5.78 18.89 18.11
C LEU A 99 6.61 19.90 18.90
N VAL A 100 7.82 20.21 18.43
CA VAL A 100 8.68 21.24 19.01
C VAL A 100 7.97 22.59 19.03
N ALA A 101 7.33 22.97 17.91
CA ALA A 101 6.56 24.19 17.79
C ALA A 101 5.31 24.20 18.71
N THR A 102 4.57 23.08 18.78
CA THR A 102 3.38 22.98 19.64
C THR A 102 3.72 23.03 21.12
N LEU A 103 4.81 22.39 21.53
CA LEU A 103 5.24 22.35 22.93
C LEU A 103 6.02 23.61 23.35
N GLY A 104 6.28 24.54 22.42
CA GLY A 104 7.08 25.74 22.69
C GLY A 104 8.50 25.41 23.15
N LEU A 105 9.02 24.25 22.76
CA LEU A 105 10.33 23.78 23.13
C LEU A 105 11.37 24.53 22.29
N GLU A 106 11.83 25.68 22.78
CA GLU A 106 13.11 26.22 22.34
C GLU A 106 14.18 25.17 22.66
N ALA A 107 15.23 25.01 21.84
CA ALA A 107 16.31 24.01 22.01
C ALA A 107 17.16 24.17 23.30
N ARG A 108 16.61 24.85 24.30
CA ARG A 108 17.10 25.02 25.66
C ARG A 108 16.92 23.68 26.39
N ALA A 109 18.01 22.93 26.42
CA ALA A 109 18.39 21.90 27.38
C ALA A 109 17.23 21.29 28.18
N LEU A 110 17.04 19.96 28.03
CA LEU A 110 16.44 19.12 29.07
C LEU A 110 17.17 19.41 30.39
N ALA A 111 16.71 20.41 31.13
CA ALA A 111 17.01 20.50 32.54
C ALA A 111 16.38 19.25 33.15
N PRO A 112 17.10 18.49 33.98
CA PRO A 112 16.49 17.38 34.68
C PRO A 112 15.26 17.92 35.41
N LEU A 113 14.11 17.29 35.16
CA LEU A 113 12.89 17.60 35.89
C LEU A 113 13.23 17.49 37.39
N PRO A 114 12.83 18.46 38.22
CA PRO A 114 13.02 18.33 39.65
C PRO A 114 12.30 17.05 40.10
N ASP A 115 13.01 16.20 40.85
CA ASP A 115 12.44 15.01 41.47
C ASP A 115 11.54 15.48 42.63
N VAL A 116 10.29 15.78 42.33
CA VAL A 116 9.27 16.24 43.28
C VAL A 116 8.40 15.05 43.66
N PRO A 117 8.18 14.79 44.95
CA PRO A 117 7.23 13.76 45.40
C PRO A 117 5.83 14.00 44.82
N PRO A 118 5.09 12.95 44.43
CA PRO A 118 3.78 13.10 43.78
C PRO A 118 2.74 13.83 44.63
N GLU A 119 2.86 13.81 45.96
CA GLU A 119 2.03 14.58 46.90
C GLU A 119 2.18 16.11 46.78
N ASP A 120 3.29 16.57 46.22
CA ASP A 120 3.66 17.99 46.07
C ASP A 120 3.63 18.45 44.61
N ASP A 121 3.26 17.58 43.66
CA ASP A 121 3.16 17.94 42.24
C ASP A 121 1.91 18.81 41.98
N PRO A 122 2.07 20.08 41.56
CA PRO A 122 0.95 20.97 41.30
C PRO A 122 0.08 20.54 40.10
N MET A 123 0.56 19.63 39.24
CA MET A 123 -0.21 19.08 38.13
C MET A 123 -1.04 17.85 38.51
N LEU A 124 -0.75 17.21 39.65
CA LEU A 124 -1.46 16.02 40.14
C LEU A 124 -2.50 16.34 41.23
N ARG A 125 -2.71 17.63 41.54
CA ARG A 125 -3.77 18.12 42.43
C ARG A 125 -5.05 18.49 41.69
#